data_AF-A0A9X9LQ87-F1
#
_entry.id   AF-A0A9X9LQ87-F1
#
_cell.length_a   1.000
_cell.length_b   1.000
_cell.length_c   1.000
_cell.angle_alpha   90.00
_cell.angle_beta   90.00
_cell.angle_gamma   90.00
#
_symmetry.space_group_name_H-M   'P 1'
#
loop_
_entity.id
_entity.type
_entity.pdbx_description
1 polymer ?
#
loop_
_entity_poly.entity_id
_entity_poly.type
_entity_poly.pdbx_seq_one_letter_code
_entity_poly.pdbx_strand_id
1 'polypeptide(L)'
;MSNLVNYVLKKLREDQVQMADYALKSAGASVIEAGTSESYKNNKAKLYWHGIGFLTYEMPPDIILQPDVHPGKCWAFPGSQGHALIKLAKKITPTAITMEHISEKVSPSGNIASAPKEFSVHGISKQCDGEEIFLGQFIYDKTGSTVQTFELQRDVSESLLCVKLKILSNWGHPKYTCLYRFRVHGTPGE
;
A
#
# COMPACT_ATOMS: atom_id res chain seq x y z
N MET A 1 14.69 20.17 25.63
CA MET A 1 15.22 19.28 24.57
C MET A 1 14.77 17.83 24.76
N SER A 2 14.78 17.28 25.98
CA SER A 2 14.26 15.93 26.31
C SER A 2 12.81 15.68 25.87
N ASN A 3 11.91 16.65 26.05
CA ASN A 3 10.49 16.50 25.71
C ASN A 3 10.24 16.31 24.20
N LEU A 4 11.00 17.01 23.34
CA LEU A 4 10.88 16.86 21.88
C LEU A 4 11.41 15.50 21.42
N VAL A 5 12.54 15.06 21.96
CA VAL A 5 13.11 13.74 21.66
C VAL A 5 12.13 12.64 22.08
N ASN A 6 11.56 12.74 23.28
CA ASN A 6 10.56 11.78 23.75
C ASN A 6 9.30 11.77 22.88
N TYR A 7 8.82 12.93 22.45
CA TYR A 7 7.69 13.04 21.52
C TYR A 7 7.99 12.37 20.17
N VAL A 8 9.15 12.64 19.57
CA VAL A 8 9.55 12.05 18.29
C VAL A 8 9.73 10.54 18.41
N LEU A 9 10.40 10.06 19.47
CA LEU A 9 10.58 8.62 19.71
C LEU A 9 9.24 7.91 19.95
N LYS A 10 8.31 8.56 20.67
CA LYS A 10 6.95 8.04 20.85
C LYS A 10 6.25 7.91 19.50
N LYS A 11 6.25 8.97 18.68
CA LYS A 11 5.65 8.96 17.35
C LYS A 11 6.26 7.88 16.44
N LEU A 12 7.58 7.71 16.45
CA LEU A 12 8.26 6.65 15.71
C LEU A 12 7.85 5.24 16.16
N ARG A 13 7.71 5.02 17.47
CA ARG A 13 7.24 3.74 18.03
C ARG A 13 5.78 3.46 17.73
N GLU A 14 4.97 4.50 17.62
CA GLU A 14 3.55 4.44 17.26
C GLU A 14 3.34 4.50 15.72
N ASP A 15 4.19 3.77 14.99
CA ASP A 15 4.14 3.57 13.53
C ASP A 15 4.16 4.88 12.70
N GLN A 16 4.74 5.95 13.24
CA GLN A 16 4.90 7.30 12.65
C GLN A 16 3.60 8.08 12.43
N VAL A 17 2.49 7.39 12.15
CA VAL A 17 1.19 7.96 11.83
C VAL A 17 0.30 8.08 13.08
N GLN A 18 0.52 7.24 14.09
CA GLN A 18 -0.28 7.19 15.34
C GLN A 18 -1.77 6.89 15.11
N MET A 19 -2.09 6.10 14.09
CA MET A 19 -3.42 5.61 13.78
C MET A 19 -3.40 4.09 13.59
N ALA A 20 -4.46 3.41 14.00
CA ALA A 20 -4.58 1.96 13.83
C ALA A 20 -4.62 1.59 12.33
N ASP A 21 -3.86 0.58 11.94
CA ASP A 21 -3.79 0.06 10.57
C ASP A 21 -4.65 -1.20 10.43
N TYR A 22 -5.85 -1.04 9.88
CA TYR A 22 -6.78 -2.15 9.63
C TYR A 22 -6.45 -2.94 8.38
N ALA A 23 -5.48 -2.48 7.58
CA ALA A 23 -4.97 -3.21 6.43
C ALA A 23 -3.73 -4.05 6.80
N LEU A 24 -3.27 -4.01 8.06
CA LEU A 24 -2.10 -4.75 8.52
C LEU A 24 -2.32 -6.27 8.48
N LYS A 25 -1.47 -6.99 7.75
CA LYS A 25 -1.56 -8.46 7.57
C LYS A 25 -1.48 -9.22 8.89
N SER A 26 -0.56 -8.84 9.77
CA SER A 26 -0.40 -9.49 11.08
C SER A 26 -1.58 -9.26 12.02
N ALA A 27 -2.44 -8.28 11.75
CA ALA A 27 -3.68 -8.05 12.47
C ALA A 27 -4.89 -8.81 11.89
N GLY A 28 -4.71 -9.53 10.76
CA GLY A 28 -5.75 -10.33 10.13
C GLY A 28 -6.26 -9.80 8.79
N ALA A 29 -5.69 -8.72 8.26
CA ALA A 29 -6.00 -8.26 6.91
C ALA A 29 -5.37 -9.16 5.84
N SER A 30 -5.93 -9.16 4.64
CA SER A 30 -5.42 -9.97 3.52
C SER A 30 -5.74 -9.35 2.17
N VAL A 31 -4.95 -9.70 1.15
CA VAL A 31 -5.30 -9.40 -0.24
C VAL A 31 -6.28 -10.45 -0.77
N ILE A 32 -7.26 -10.02 -1.56
CA ILE A 32 -8.15 -10.88 -2.35
C ILE A 32 -7.57 -10.97 -3.76
N GLU A 33 -6.90 -12.08 -4.05
CA GLU A 33 -6.16 -12.31 -5.30
C GLU A 33 -7.04 -12.15 -6.55
N ALA A 34 -8.28 -12.68 -6.54
CA ALA A 34 -9.20 -12.59 -7.67
C ALA A 34 -9.58 -11.15 -8.06
N GLY A 35 -9.46 -10.19 -7.13
CA GLY A 35 -9.74 -8.78 -7.35
C GLY A 35 -8.48 -7.92 -7.41
N THR A 36 -7.30 -8.52 -7.61
CA THR A 36 -5.99 -7.85 -7.59
C THR A 36 -5.28 -8.06 -8.92
N SER A 37 -4.54 -7.04 -9.38
CA SER A 37 -3.78 -7.11 -10.62
C SER A 37 -2.67 -8.16 -10.54
N GLU A 38 -2.28 -8.70 -11.70
CA GLU A 38 -1.16 -9.64 -11.75
C GLU A 38 0.16 -8.98 -11.33
N SER A 39 0.99 -9.76 -10.64
CA SER A 39 2.33 -9.32 -10.26
C SER A 39 3.26 -9.22 -11.47
N TYR A 40 4.14 -8.23 -11.46
CA TYR A 40 5.14 -8.02 -12.51
C TYR A 40 6.22 -9.08 -12.42
N LYS A 41 6.37 -9.85 -13.51
CA LYS A 41 7.34 -10.94 -13.60
C LYS A 41 8.68 -10.41 -14.14
N ASN A 42 9.70 -10.39 -13.28
CA ASN A 42 11.05 -10.01 -13.68
C ASN A 42 11.90 -11.25 -13.98
N ASN A 43 12.06 -11.59 -15.27
CA ASN A 43 12.85 -12.75 -15.71
C ASN A 43 14.34 -12.71 -15.32
N LYS A 44 14.85 -11.57 -14.81
CA LYS A 44 16.22 -11.43 -14.31
C LYS A 44 16.38 -11.86 -12.85
N ALA A 45 15.31 -11.80 -12.05
CA ALA A 45 15.34 -12.19 -10.65
C ALA A 45 14.99 -13.68 -10.55
N LYS A 46 16.02 -14.53 -10.50
CA LYS A 46 15.85 -15.99 -10.37
C LYS A 46 16.34 -16.48 -9.02
N LEU A 47 15.63 -17.44 -8.45
CA LEU A 47 16.11 -18.27 -7.37
C LEU A 47 16.99 -19.38 -7.95
N TYR A 48 18.21 -19.47 -7.43
CA TYR A 48 19.22 -20.43 -7.87
C TYR A 48 19.33 -21.59 -6.90
N TRP A 49 19.37 -22.81 -7.43
CA TRP A 49 19.71 -24.02 -6.69
C TRP A 49 20.87 -24.70 -7.41
N HIS A 50 22.01 -24.88 -6.73
CA HIS A 50 23.27 -25.38 -7.31
C HIS A 50 23.68 -24.67 -8.63
N GLY A 51 23.53 -23.35 -8.71
CA GLY A 51 23.93 -22.57 -9.89
C GLY A 51 22.94 -22.59 -11.05
N ILE A 52 21.83 -23.33 -10.95
CA ILE A 52 20.77 -23.35 -11.95
C ILE A 52 19.59 -22.50 -11.44
N GLY A 53 19.17 -21.51 -12.22
CA GLY A 53 18.07 -20.62 -11.87
C GLY A 53 16.71 -21.19 -12.31
N PHE A 54 15.86 -21.59 -11.37
CA PHE A 54 14.63 -22.35 -11.65
C PHE A 54 13.32 -21.57 -11.44
N LEU A 55 13.28 -20.62 -10.50
CA LEU A 55 12.05 -19.93 -10.12
C LEU A 55 12.24 -18.42 -10.21
N THR A 56 11.26 -17.70 -10.76
CA THR A 56 11.26 -16.23 -10.72
C THR A 56 10.97 -15.78 -9.29
N TYR A 57 11.77 -14.86 -8.77
CA TYR A 57 11.53 -14.26 -7.46
C TYR A 57 10.60 -13.05 -7.63
N GLU A 58 9.40 -13.14 -7.06
CA GLU A 58 8.34 -12.13 -7.14
C GLU A 58 7.85 -11.82 -5.72
N MET A 59 7.68 -10.54 -5.40
CA MET A 59 7.04 -10.15 -4.15
C MET A 59 5.52 -10.25 -4.33
N PRO A 60 4.82 -11.03 -3.49
CA PRO A 60 3.37 -11.16 -3.58
C PRO A 60 2.65 -9.85 -3.25
N PRO A 61 1.40 -9.65 -3.71
CA PRO A 61 0.61 -8.45 -3.42
C PRO A 61 0.48 -8.15 -1.93
N ASP A 62 0.42 -9.18 -1.09
CA ASP A 62 0.25 -9.04 0.36
C ASP A 62 1.43 -8.39 1.09
N ILE A 63 2.57 -8.14 0.41
CA ILE A 63 3.70 -7.40 0.98
C ILE A 63 3.31 -5.96 1.31
N ILE A 64 2.34 -5.37 0.57
CA ILE A 64 1.89 -3.99 0.82
C ILE A 64 1.19 -3.82 2.16
N LEU A 65 0.80 -4.93 2.78
CA LEU A 65 0.11 -5.01 4.07
C LEU A 65 1.09 -5.30 5.22
N GLN A 66 2.39 -5.31 4.96
CA GLN A 66 3.44 -5.61 5.93
C GLN A 66 4.27 -4.34 6.25
N PRO A 67 4.88 -4.25 7.44
CA PRO A 67 5.62 -3.06 7.85
C PRO A 67 7.05 -2.98 7.27
N ASP A 68 7.53 -3.97 6.53
CA ASP A 68 8.89 -4.01 5.98
C ASP A 68 9.00 -3.19 4.69
N VAL A 69 9.65 -2.02 4.76
CA VAL A 69 9.73 -1.01 3.69
C VAL A 69 11.14 -0.90 3.09
N HIS A 70 11.97 -1.95 3.18
CA HIS A 70 13.33 -1.92 2.61
C HIS A 70 13.32 -2.02 1.08
N PRO A 71 14.31 -1.43 0.37
CA PRO A 71 14.38 -1.49 -1.08
C PRO A 71 14.19 -2.90 -1.65
N GLY A 72 13.23 -3.05 -2.56
CA GLY A 72 12.86 -4.33 -3.18
C GLY A 72 11.78 -5.13 -2.45
N LYS A 73 11.36 -4.71 -1.25
CA LYS A 73 10.21 -5.28 -0.51
C LYS A 73 8.90 -4.59 -0.90
N CYS A 74 8.64 -4.48 -2.20
CA CYS A 74 7.43 -3.87 -2.74
C CYS A 74 6.73 -4.81 -3.70
N TRP A 75 5.40 -4.73 -3.77
CA TRP A 75 4.63 -5.41 -4.79
C TRP A 75 4.70 -4.59 -6.08
N ALA A 76 5.12 -5.23 -7.16
CA ALA A 76 5.17 -4.60 -8.47
C ALA A 76 4.07 -5.16 -9.37
N PHE A 77 3.40 -4.31 -10.14
CA PHE A 77 2.49 -4.71 -11.23
C PHE A 77 2.92 -4.07 -12.57
N PRO A 78 2.59 -4.70 -13.72
CA PRO A 78 2.98 -4.19 -15.03
C PRO A 78 2.39 -2.80 -15.35
N GLY A 79 3.19 -1.94 -15.95
CA GLY A 79 2.76 -0.61 -16.38
C GLY A 79 2.54 0.39 -15.24
N SER A 80 1.69 1.39 -15.49
CA SER A 80 1.41 2.51 -14.57
C SER A 80 0.03 2.44 -13.91
N GLN A 81 -0.77 1.43 -14.26
CA GLN A 81 -2.15 1.25 -13.79
C GLN A 81 -2.32 -0.16 -13.24
N GLY A 82 -2.97 -0.26 -12.10
CA GLY A 82 -3.14 -1.52 -11.38
C GLY A 82 -4.03 -1.32 -10.17
N HIS A 83 -4.42 -2.41 -9.53
CA HIS A 83 -5.31 -2.35 -8.38
C HIS A 83 -5.11 -3.54 -7.44
N ALA A 84 -5.38 -3.32 -6.16
CA ALA A 84 -5.39 -4.35 -5.13
C ALA A 84 -6.72 -4.30 -4.36
N LEU A 85 -7.34 -5.46 -4.20
CA LEU A 85 -8.52 -5.62 -3.35
C LEU A 85 -8.08 -6.16 -1.99
N ILE A 86 -8.37 -5.42 -0.94
CA ILE A 86 -7.87 -5.67 0.41
C ILE A 86 -9.06 -5.94 1.32
N LYS A 87 -9.05 -7.09 1.98
CA LYS A 87 -9.93 -7.40 3.11
C LYS A 87 -9.27 -6.89 4.39
N LEU A 88 -9.95 -5.99 5.07
CA LEU A 88 -9.49 -5.41 6.32
C LEU A 88 -9.59 -6.43 7.47
N ALA A 89 -8.77 -6.22 8.50
CA ALA A 89 -8.77 -7.04 9.72
C ALA A 89 -10.11 -6.96 10.48
N LYS A 90 -10.82 -5.83 10.36
CA LYS A 90 -12.14 -5.60 10.94
C LYS A 90 -12.99 -4.74 9.99
N LYS A 91 -14.31 -4.81 10.16
CA LYS A 91 -15.25 -3.91 9.51
C LYS A 91 -15.12 -2.52 10.17
N ILE A 92 -14.85 -1.48 9.38
CA ILE A 92 -14.61 -0.11 9.89
C ILE A 92 -15.35 0.91 9.04
N THR A 93 -15.65 2.07 9.60
CA THR A 93 -15.92 3.28 8.81
C THR A 93 -14.57 3.95 8.52
N PRO A 94 -14.05 3.85 7.28
CA PRO A 94 -12.72 4.35 6.97
C PRO A 94 -12.72 5.89 6.95
N THR A 95 -11.66 6.49 7.50
CA THR A 95 -11.50 7.95 7.60
C THR A 95 -10.28 8.44 6.82
N ALA A 96 -9.20 7.66 6.83
CA ALA A 96 -7.96 8.03 6.18
C ALA A 96 -7.23 6.79 5.64
N ILE A 97 -6.31 7.03 4.71
CA ILE A 97 -5.38 6.02 4.21
C ILE A 97 -3.96 6.55 4.32
N THR A 98 -2.99 5.65 4.39
CA THR A 98 -1.57 6.03 4.30
C THR A 98 -0.90 5.26 3.17
N MET A 99 -0.18 5.99 2.31
CA MET A 99 0.70 5.44 1.29
C MET A 99 2.15 5.70 1.73
N GLU A 100 2.97 4.67 1.65
CA GLU A 100 4.39 4.78 1.95
C GLU A 100 5.24 4.23 0.80
N HIS A 101 6.36 4.90 0.53
CA HIS A 101 7.36 4.50 -0.45
C HIS A 101 8.77 4.84 0.06
N ILE A 102 9.78 4.10 -0.40
CA ILE A 102 11.18 4.44 -0.10
C ILE A 102 11.55 5.85 -0.58
N SER A 103 12.53 6.46 0.10
CA SER A 103 13.14 7.71 -0.37
C SER A 103 14.08 7.48 -1.56
N GLU A 104 14.30 8.51 -2.38
CA GLU A 104 15.31 8.48 -3.45
C GLU A 104 16.71 8.17 -2.90
N LYS A 105 17.03 8.61 -1.68
CA LYS A 105 18.34 8.42 -1.03
C LYS A 105 18.69 6.97 -0.74
N VAL A 106 17.68 6.10 -0.56
CA VAL A 106 17.89 4.67 -0.30
C VAL A 106 17.58 3.80 -1.52
N SER A 107 17.21 4.41 -2.64
CA SER A 107 16.90 3.70 -3.88
C SER A 107 18.19 3.29 -4.61
N PRO A 108 18.39 1.99 -4.90
CA PRO A 108 19.55 1.53 -5.67
C PRO A 108 19.63 2.10 -7.10
N SER A 109 18.49 2.51 -7.68
CA SER A 109 18.44 3.15 -9.00
C SER A 109 18.67 4.66 -8.97
N GLY A 110 18.82 5.25 -7.78
CA GLY A 110 18.96 6.70 -7.57
C GLY A 110 17.69 7.51 -7.87
N ASN A 111 16.54 6.86 -8.11
CA ASN A 111 15.25 7.54 -8.28
C ASN A 111 14.09 6.65 -7.80
N ILE A 112 12.89 7.23 -7.75
CA ILE A 112 11.64 6.52 -7.41
C ILE A 112 10.57 6.71 -8.50
N ALA A 113 10.95 6.67 -9.77
CA ALA A 113 10.01 6.81 -10.89
C ALA A 113 8.88 5.74 -10.90
N SER A 114 9.11 4.61 -10.23
CA SER A 114 8.13 3.52 -10.09
C SER A 114 7.14 3.73 -8.94
N ALA A 115 7.29 4.78 -8.14
CA ALA A 115 6.33 5.11 -7.09
C ALA A 115 4.95 5.40 -7.70
N PRO A 116 3.85 5.06 -7.00
CA PRO A 116 2.52 5.47 -7.44
C PRO A 116 2.43 7.00 -7.47
N LYS A 117 1.66 7.55 -8.40
CA LYS A 117 1.40 8.98 -8.50
C LYS A 117 -0.07 9.25 -8.20
N GLU A 118 -0.95 9.15 -9.20
CA GLU A 118 -2.38 9.32 -8.99
C GLU A 118 -3.00 7.98 -8.60
N PHE A 119 -3.84 7.98 -7.57
CA PHE A 119 -4.56 6.78 -7.14
C PHE A 119 -5.93 7.14 -6.57
N SER A 120 -6.85 6.18 -6.60
CA SER A 120 -8.16 6.29 -5.97
C SER A 120 -8.42 5.12 -5.03
N VAL A 121 -9.26 5.34 -4.05
CA VAL A 121 -9.64 4.36 -3.04
C VAL A 121 -11.15 4.20 -3.07
N HIS A 122 -11.61 2.95 -3.08
CA HIS A 122 -13.02 2.59 -3.15
C HIS A 122 -13.34 1.59 -2.05
N GLY A 123 -14.49 1.72 -1.41
CA GLY A 123 -15.07 0.69 -0.55
C GLY A 123 -15.80 -0.35 -1.39
N ILE A 124 -15.83 -1.61 -0.96
CA ILE A 124 -16.69 -2.63 -1.58
C ILE A 124 -17.81 -3.01 -0.62
N SER A 125 -19.05 -2.82 -1.06
CA SER A 125 -20.24 -3.20 -0.29
C SER A 125 -20.41 -4.73 -0.21
N LYS A 126 -21.44 -5.20 0.52
CA LYS A 126 -21.82 -6.63 0.60
C LYS A 126 -20.65 -7.60 0.86
N GLN A 127 -19.83 -7.32 1.86
CA GLN A 127 -18.70 -8.19 2.24
C GLN A 127 -17.76 -8.53 1.07
N CYS A 128 -17.33 -7.51 0.31
CA CYS A 128 -16.34 -7.63 -0.76
C CYS A 128 -16.86 -8.12 -2.13
N ASP A 129 -18.17 -8.27 -2.30
CA ASP A 129 -18.79 -8.74 -3.57
C ASP A 129 -19.85 -7.77 -4.12
N GLY A 130 -19.93 -6.57 -3.55
CA GLY A 130 -20.90 -5.54 -3.93
C GLY A 130 -20.33 -4.47 -4.87
N GLU A 131 -21.05 -3.35 -4.95
CA GLU A 131 -20.67 -2.18 -5.72
C GLU A 131 -19.44 -1.46 -5.13
N GLU A 132 -18.65 -0.84 -6.02
CA GLU A 132 -17.55 0.07 -5.65
C GLU A 132 -18.10 1.42 -5.20
N ILE A 133 -17.77 1.84 -3.97
CA ILE A 133 -18.13 3.13 -3.39
C ILE A 133 -16.88 4.01 -3.40
N PHE A 134 -16.88 5.08 -4.20
CA PHE A 134 -15.77 6.02 -4.25
C PHE A 134 -15.54 6.70 -2.89
N LEU A 135 -14.32 6.58 -2.35
CA LEU A 135 -13.92 7.18 -1.06
C LEU A 135 -13.00 8.40 -1.24
N GLY A 136 -12.23 8.44 -2.33
CA GLY A 136 -11.37 9.57 -2.64
C GLY A 136 -10.35 9.27 -3.73
N GLN A 137 -9.76 10.34 -4.25
CA GLN A 137 -8.66 10.30 -5.21
C GLN A 137 -7.56 11.27 -4.78
N PHE A 138 -6.31 10.81 -4.88
CA PHE A 138 -5.15 11.45 -4.28
C PHE A 138 -3.94 11.37 -5.21
N ILE A 139 -2.92 12.17 -4.87
CA ILE A 139 -1.62 12.17 -5.54
C ILE A 139 -0.55 11.92 -4.47
N TYR A 140 0.21 10.84 -4.60
CA TYR A 140 1.41 10.60 -3.80
C TYR A 140 2.55 11.50 -4.30
N ASP A 141 3.04 12.41 -3.45
CA ASP A 141 4.10 13.35 -3.80
C ASP A 141 5.49 12.71 -3.62
N LYS A 142 6.17 12.35 -4.71
CA LYS A 142 7.51 11.76 -4.62
C LYS A 142 8.57 12.68 -3.99
N THR A 143 8.32 13.99 -3.91
CA THR A 143 9.24 14.98 -3.31
C THR A 143 8.96 15.24 -1.83
N GLY A 144 7.81 14.79 -1.34
CA GLY A 144 7.36 14.95 0.04
C GLY A 144 7.92 13.90 1.00
N SER A 145 7.23 13.72 2.12
CA SER A 145 7.52 12.66 3.10
C SER A 145 7.39 11.27 2.46
N THR A 146 8.20 10.30 2.91
CA THR A 146 8.07 8.89 2.48
C THR A 146 6.77 8.25 2.93
N VAL A 147 6.20 8.75 4.03
CA VAL A 147 4.90 8.32 4.57
C VAL A 147 3.92 9.48 4.40
N GLN A 148 2.85 9.26 3.63
CA GLN A 148 1.83 10.27 3.32
C GLN A 148 0.45 9.74 3.67
N THR A 149 -0.24 10.48 4.52
CA THR A 149 -1.59 10.17 4.97
C THR A 149 -2.57 11.09 4.26
N PHE A 150 -3.69 10.54 3.82
CA PHE A 150 -4.72 11.22 3.06
C PHE A 150 -6.08 10.98 3.72
N GLU A 151 -6.77 12.06 4.07
CA GLU A 151 -8.15 12.02 4.55
C GLU A 151 -9.09 11.68 3.39
N LEU A 152 -10.04 10.79 3.63
CA LEU A 152 -11.02 10.40 2.62
C LEU A 152 -11.96 11.58 2.32
N GLN A 153 -12.34 11.71 1.05
CA GLN A 153 -13.15 12.83 0.56
C GLN A 153 -14.64 12.63 0.81
N ARG A 154 -15.06 11.38 1.00
CA ARG A 154 -16.46 11.01 1.19
C ARG A 154 -16.61 10.19 2.45
N ASP A 155 -17.42 10.72 3.36
CA ASP A 155 -17.90 9.96 4.51
C ASP A 155 -18.81 8.83 4.04
N VAL A 156 -18.57 7.64 4.57
CA VAL A 156 -19.41 6.47 4.35
C VAL A 156 -20.22 6.27 5.62
N SER A 157 -21.55 6.26 5.50
CA SER A 157 -22.42 5.94 6.64
C SER A 157 -22.33 4.47 7.05
N GLU A 158 -21.85 3.61 6.15
CA GLU A 158 -21.73 2.17 6.35
C GLU A 158 -20.29 1.76 6.62
N SER A 159 -20.10 0.87 7.58
CA SER A 159 -18.80 0.24 7.79
C SER A 159 -18.47 -0.74 6.66
N LEU A 160 -17.22 -0.73 6.22
CA LEU A 160 -16.70 -1.50 5.11
C LEU A 160 -15.71 -2.55 5.62
N LEU A 161 -15.75 -3.74 5.02
CA LEU A 161 -14.79 -4.81 5.27
C LEU A 161 -13.71 -4.88 4.18
N CYS A 162 -14.00 -4.35 2.99
CA CYS A 162 -13.09 -4.38 1.86
C CYS A 162 -12.87 -3.00 1.26
N VAL A 163 -11.62 -2.75 0.92
CA VAL A 163 -11.16 -1.53 0.26
C VAL A 163 -10.38 -1.93 -0.98
N LYS A 164 -10.63 -1.25 -2.09
CA LYS A 164 -9.93 -1.39 -3.36
C LYS A 164 -9.06 -0.16 -3.59
N LEU A 165 -7.75 -0.38 -3.63
CA LEU A 165 -6.78 0.61 -4.05
C LEU A 165 -6.61 0.52 -5.56
N LYS A 166 -6.78 1.63 -6.28
CA LYS A 166 -6.61 1.71 -7.74
C LYS A 166 -5.54 2.74 -8.07
N ILE A 167 -4.42 2.30 -8.61
CA ILE A 167 -3.36 3.18 -9.11
C ILE A 167 -3.69 3.58 -10.55
N LEU A 168 -3.67 4.89 -10.80
CA LEU A 168 -4.05 5.52 -12.07
C LEU A 168 -2.82 5.94 -12.88
N SER A 169 -1.72 6.29 -12.20
CA SER A 169 -0.44 6.60 -12.83
C SER A 169 0.74 6.37 -11.87
N ASN A 170 1.95 6.39 -12.42
CA ASN A 170 3.21 6.38 -11.66
C ASN A 170 4.06 7.61 -12.01
N TRP A 171 5.24 7.74 -11.40
CA TRP A 171 6.15 8.86 -11.61
C TRP A 171 7.07 8.72 -12.85
N GLY A 172 6.67 7.92 -13.84
CA GLY A 172 7.34 7.83 -15.15
C GLY A 172 8.15 6.56 -15.39
N HIS A 173 8.06 5.54 -14.53
CA HIS A 173 8.73 4.28 -14.79
C HIS A 173 8.00 3.50 -15.90
N PRO A 174 8.69 3.10 -16.99
CA PRO A 174 8.03 2.64 -18.22
C PRO A 174 7.49 1.20 -18.17
N LYS A 175 7.90 0.39 -17.19
CA LYS A 175 7.61 -1.07 -17.19
C LYS A 175 6.68 -1.54 -16.08
N TYR A 176 6.71 -0.88 -14.94
CA TYR A 176 6.02 -1.31 -13.73
C TYR A 176 5.88 -0.16 -12.74
N THR A 177 4.99 -0.36 -11.78
CA THR A 177 4.80 0.49 -10.59
C THR A 177 5.00 -0.38 -9.36
N CYS A 178 5.66 0.15 -8.32
CA CYS A 178 5.93 -0.59 -7.09
C CYS A 178 5.24 0.07 -5.88
N LEU A 179 4.47 -0.74 -5.15
CA LEU A 179 3.80 -0.34 -3.91
C LEU A 179 4.51 -0.96 -2.72
N TYR A 180 4.95 -0.13 -1.78
CA TYR A 180 5.68 -0.61 -0.59
C TYR A 180 4.74 -0.91 0.57
N ARG A 181 3.97 0.09 1.02
CA ARG A 181 3.01 -0.13 2.12
C ARG A 181 1.76 0.74 1.96
N PHE A 182 0.61 0.12 2.16
CA PHE A 182 -0.70 0.78 2.15
C PHE A 182 -1.43 0.46 3.44
N ARG A 183 -1.92 1.51 4.11
CA ARG A 183 -2.61 1.42 5.40
C ARG A 183 -4.01 2.00 5.28
N VAL A 184 -4.94 1.45 6.04
CA VAL A 184 -6.32 1.96 6.12
C VAL A 184 -6.66 2.24 7.58
N HIS A 185 -7.16 3.45 7.82
CA HIS A 185 -7.48 3.98 9.13
C HIS A 185 -8.98 4.29 9.21
N GLY A 186 -9.56 4.19 10.40
CA GLY A 186 -10.97 4.47 10.61
C GLY A 186 -11.45 4.06 11.99
N THR A 187 -12.75 4.18 12.20
CA THR A 187 -13.42 3.74 13.42
C THR A 187 -14.02 2.35 13.22
N PRO A 188 -13.77 1.39 14.13
CA PRO A 188 -14.41 0.09 14.04
C PRO A 188 -15.91 0.25 14.24
N GLY A 189 -16.70 -0.45 13.42
CA GLY A 189 -18.14 -0.59 13.68
C GLY A 189 -18.37 -1.47 14.91
N GLU A 190 -19.49 -1.24 15.60
CA GLU A 190 -19.98 -2.15 16.66
C GLU A 190 -20.25 -3.56 16.13
#